data_AF-A0ABC9Z7S7-F1
#
_entry.id   AF-A0ABC9Z7S7-F1
#
_cell.length_a   1.000
_cell.length_b   1.000
_cell.length_c   1.000
_cell.angle_alpha   90.00
_cell.angle_beta   90.00
_cell.angle_gamma   90.00
#
_symmetry.space_group_name_H-M   'P 1'
#
loop_
_entity.id
_entity.type
_entity.pdbx_description
1 polymer ?
#
loop_
_entity_poly.entity_id
_entity_poly.type
_entity_poly.pdbx_seq_one_letter_code
_entity_poly.pdbx_strand_id
1 'polypeptide(L)'
;MFNGPGGVHPGRPFHEHARDAATVIASIAGLDENVRARMALIEDFHRHSVAGRGSYAGEAEVWAAAIIGHYQRTGNRTVYWDGIAHVSAGATGLGLAADQGVKSSVGSVLRQHFGRDYASVAIGFHHGNVGVAEIPAPAPDFLDAKLGARGEAALWPDMRADPISEPVKMRVISGVYDPVRDADEHLAIRNLAEAFDVVAHIREVTPVSWL
;
A
#
# COMPACT_ATOMS: atom_id res chain seq x y z
N MET A 1 14.88 22.27 7.99
CA MET A 1 13.93 21.78 9.01
C MET A 1 12.89 20.97 8.25
N PHE A 2 12.98 19.64 8.33
CA PHE A 2 12.12 18.74 7.56
C PHE A 2 10.75 18.61 8.25
N ASN A 3 9.68 19.01 7.57
CA ASN A 3 8.33 18.59 7.92
C ASN A 3 8.21 17.12 7.52
N GLY A 4 7.95 16.23 8.49
CA GLY A 4 7.68 14.82 8.22
C GLY A 4 6.40 14.62 7.38
N PRO A 5 6.11 13.39 6.94
CA PRO A 5 4.93 13.07 6.13
C PRO A 5 3.69 13.03 7.03
N GLY A 6 3.31 14.17 7.61
CA GLY A 6 2.00 14.34 8.24
C GLY A 6 0.96 14.49 7.14
N GLY A 7 -0.12 13.72 7.18
CA GLY A 7 -1.26 13.99 6.31
C GLY A 7 -1.97 15.23 6.85
N VAL A 8 -1.64 16.36 6.25
CA VAL A 8 -2.24 17.66 6.53
C VAL A 8 -3.19 18.02 5.41
N HIS A 9 -4.46 18.23 5.76
CA HIS A 9 -5.41 19.03 4.97
C HIS A 9 -5.15 20.50 5.37
N PRO A 10 -5.17 21.51 4.48
CA PRO A 10 -4.48 22.79 4.65
C PRO A 10 -4.34 23.29 6.10
N GLY A 11 -3.17 23.04 6.71
CA GLY A 11 -2.79 23.51 8.05
C GLY A 11 -3.18 22.63 9.25
N ARG A 12 -3.86 21.48 9.06
CA ARG A 12 -4.35 20.65 10.18
C ARG A 12 -4.30 19.13 9.90
N PRO A 13 -3.92 18.28 10.88
CA PRO A 13 -3.89 16.83 10.71
C PRO A 13 -5.27 16.21 10.45
N PHE A 14 -5.34 15.19 9.58
CA PHE A 14 -6.60 14.49 9.27
C PHE A 14 -7.31 13.87 10.49
N HIS A 15 -6.56 13.38 11.48
CA HIS A 15 -7.15 12.78 12.68
C HIS A 15 -7.96 13.79 13.51
N GLU A 16 -7.60 15.08 13.47
CA GLU A 16 -8.35 16.12 14.14
C GLU A 16 -9.67 16.43 13.42
N HIS A 17 -9.66 16.45 12.09
CA HIS A 17 -10.88 16.55 11.28
C HIS A 17 -11.82 15.38 11.53
N ALA A 18 -11.28 14.15 11.62
CA ALA A 18 -12.08 12.96 11.89
C ALA A 18 -12.72 13.00 13.29
N ARG A 19 -12.00 13.48 14.31
CA ARG A 19 -12.53 13.65 15.67
C ARG A 19 -13.64 14.71 15.74
N ASP A 20 -13.48 15.83 15.03
CA ASP A 20 -14.51 16.87 14.99
C ASP A 20 -15.78 16.34 14.30
N ALA A 21 -15.62 15.60 13.20
CA ALA A 21 -16.74 14.92 12.54
C ALA A 21 -17.43 13.90 13.47
N ALA A 22 -16.66 13.11 14.22
CA ALA A 22 -17.21 12.18 15.21
C ALA A 22 -18.01 12.91 16.30
N THR A 23 -17.54 14.07 16.76
CA THR A 23 -18.24 14.90 17.74
C THR A 23 -19.57 15.42 17.19
N VAL A 24 -19.60 15.88 15.93
CA VAL A 24 -20.84 16.31 15.25
C VAL A 24 -21.82 15.14 15.13
N ILE A 25 -21.36 13.99 14.63
CA ILE A 25 -22.17 12.77 14.47
C ILE A 25 -22.73 12.31 15.82
N ALA A 26 -21.95 12.38 16.89
CA ALA A 26 -22.38 12.02 18.24
C ALA A 26 -23.55 12.88 18.73
N SER A 27 -23.57 14.17 18.37
CA SER A 27 -24.60 15.14 18.80
C SER A 27 -25.98 14.96 18.16
N ILE A 28 -26.09 14.19 17.07
CA ILE A 28 -27.35 14.01 16.34
C ILE A 28 -28.21 12.96 17.08
N ALA A 29 -29.35 13.40 17.61
CA ALA A 29 -30.31 12.51 18.28
C ALA A 29 -30.96 11.54 17.29
N GLY A 30 -31.13 10.28 17.68
CA GLY A 30 -31.80 9.25 16.87
C GLY A 30 -31.01 8.75 15.66
N LEU A 31 -29.73 9.14 15.51
CA LEU A 31 -28.90 8.65 14.41
C LEU A 31 -28.64 7.15 14.52
N ASP A 32 -28.75 6.47 13.37
CA ASP A 32 -28.53 5.03 13.19
C ASP A 32 -27.17 4.58 13.74
N GLU A 33 -27.17 3.47 14.50
CA GLU A 33 -25.98 2.90 15.12
C GLU A 33 -24.94 2.45 14.07
N ASN A 34 -25.36 2.02 12.88
CA ASN A 34 -24.44 1.67 11.79
C ASN A 34 -23.67 2.91 11.30
N VAL A 35 -24.29 4.09 11.30
CA VAL A 35 -23.61 5.33 10.94
C VAL A 35 -22.58 5.70 12.02
N ARG A 36 -22.93 5.52 13.30
CA ARG A 36 -22.00 5.73 14.42
C ARG A 36 -20.82 4.76 14.35
N ALA A 37 -21.08 3.48 14.10
CA ALA A 37 -20.05 2.46 13.93
C ALA A 37 -19.11 2.79 12.76
N ARG A 38 -19.65 3.24 11.62
CA ARG A 38 -18.83 3.67 10.47
C ARG A 38 -17.99 4.91 10.78
N MET A 39 -18.54 5.89 11.50
CA MET A 39 -17.77 7.07 11.91
C MET A 39 -16.64 6.71 12.87
N ALA A 40 -16.89 5.79 13.82
CA ALA A 40 -15.85 5.29 14.71
C ALA A 40 -14.69 4.62 13.93
N LEU A 41 -15.01 3.86 12.87
CA LEU A 41 -13.99 3.28 11.98
C LEU A 41 -13.17 4.35 11.24
N ILE A 42 -13.80 5.43 10.78
CA ILE A 42 -13.12 6.54 10.10
C ILE A 42 -12.18 7.29 11.05
N GLU A 43 -12.63 7.57 12.27
CA GLU A 43 -11.78 8.20 13.29
C GLU A 43 -10.58 7.32 13.65
N ASP A 44 -10.82 6.02 13.87
CA ASP A 44 -9.77 5.05 14.19
C ASP A 44 -8.74 4.96 13.06
N PHE A 45 -9.21 4.90 11.80
CA PHE A 45 -8.35 4.95 10.63
C PHE A 45 -7.46 6.20 10.62
N HIS A 46 -8.02 7.40 10.74
CA HIS A 46 -7.20 8.61 10.65
C HIS A 46 -6.25 8.77 11.84
N ARG A 47 -6.63 8.29 13.03
CA ARG A 47 -5.76 8.23 14.21
C ARG A 47 -4.58 7.29 14.03
N HIS A 48 -4.78 6.19 13.31
CA HIS A 48 -3.79 5.12 13.17
C HIS A 48 -3.04 5.12 11.83
N SER A 49 -3.53 5.88 10.86
CA SER A 49 -2.87 6.07 9.56
C SER A 49 -1.49 6.71 9.71
N VAL A 50 -0.64 6.45 8.72
CA VAL A 50 0.64 7.13 8.50
C VAL A 50 0.50 8.65 8.62
N ALA A 51 -0.57 9.19 8.02
CA ALA A 51 -0.91 10.60 8.06
C ALA A 51 -1.16 11.13 9.50
N GLY A 52 -1.71 10.30 10.39
CA GLY A 52 -2.01 10.64 11.78
C GLY A 52 -0.85 10.42 12.75
N ARG A 53 0.01 9.43 12.50
CA ARG A 53 1.12 9.04 13.40
C ARG A 53 2.49 9.56 12.97
N GLY A 54 2.66 9.94 11.71
CA GLY A 54 3.97 10.32 11.15
C GLY A 54 5.00 9.18 11.14
N SER A 55 4.55 7.93 11.33
CA SER A 55 5.40 6.73 11.44
C SER A 55 4.63 5.50 10.96
N TYR A 56 5.34 4.62 10.25
CA TYR A 56 4.87 3.31 9.78
C TYR A 56 5.05 2.19 10.84
N ALA A 57 5.65 2.48 12.00
CA ALA A 57 5.95 1.46 13.01
C ALA A 57 4.69 1.00 13.77
N GLY A 58 4.47 -0.32 13.85
CA GLY A 58 3.33 -0.93 14.56
C GLY A 58 1.97 -0.83 13.83
N GLU A 59 1.96 -0.32 12.60
CA GLU A 59 0.77 -0.25 11.75
C GLU A 59 0.40 -1.64 11.18
N ALA A 60 1.41 -2.43 10.84
CA ALA A 60 1.26 -3.75 10.23
C ALA A 60 0.41 -4.70 11.10
N GLU A 61 0.73 -4.80 12.39
CA GLU A 61 0.08 -5.71 13.33
C GLU A 61 -1.36 -5.30 13.62
N VAL A 62 -1.63 -3.99 13.73
CA VAL A 62 -2.98 -3.47 14.01
C VAL A 62 -3.93 -3.78 12.86
N TRP A 63 -3.52 -3.48 11.62
CA TRP A 63 -4.37 -3.76 10.45
C TRP A 63 -4.50 -5.25 10.18
N ALA A 64 -3.42 -6.03 10.33
CA ALA A 64 -3.50 -7.47 10.20
C ALA A 64 -4.45 -8.07 11.23
N ALA A 65 -4.42 -7.62 12.49
CA ALA A 65 -5.35 -8.07 13.53
C ALA A 65 -6.81 -7.75 13.20
N ALA A 66 -7.09 -6.57 12.63
CA ALA A 66 -8.43 -6.20 12.19
C ALA A 66 -8.95 -7.14 11.07
N ILE A 67 -8.10 -7.43 10.08
CA ILE A 67 -8.41 -8.34 8.96
C ILE A 67 -8.61 -9.77 9.47
N ILE A 68 -7.71 -10.27 10.31
CA ILE A 68 -7.79 -11.60 10.93
C ILE A 68 -9.09 -11.72 11.75
N GLY A 69 -9.39 -10.71 12.58
CA GLY A 69 -10.61 -10.69 13.37
C GLY A 69 -11.88 -10.67 12.51
N HIS A 70 -11.88 -9.97 11.36
CA HIS A 70 -12.99 -10.00 10.41
C HIS A 70 -13.17 -11.41 9.82
N TYR A 71 -12.10 -12.03 9.35
CA TYR A 71 -12.13 -13.39 8.81
C TYR A 71 -12.62 -14.39 9.86
N GLN A 72 -12.12 -14.33 11.09
CA GLN A 72 -12.53 -15.24 12.18
C GLN A 72 -14.01 -15.11 12.53
N ARG A 73 -14.57 -13.89 12.50
CA ARG A 73 -15.99 -13.66 12.82
C ARG A 73 -16.93 -14.08 11.70
N THR A 74 -16.50 -14.01 10.45
CA THR A 74 -17.40 -14.13 9.29
C THR A 74 -17.16 -15.38 8.45
N GLY A 75 -15.95 -15.94 8.48
CA GLY A 75 -15.50 -16.98 7.55
C GLY A 75 -15.37 -16.51 6.09
N ASN A 76 -15.57 -15.21 5.82
CA ASN A 76 -15.62 -14.70 4.45
C ASN A 76 -14.21 -14.49 3.89
N ARG A 77 -14.02 -14.91 2.63
CA ARG A 77 -12.82 -14.55 1.86
C ARG A 77 -12.73 -13.03 1.77
N THR A 78 -11.56 -12.50 2.10
CA THR A 78 -11.31 -11.06 2.23
C THR A 78 -10.24 -10.64 1.24
N VAL A 79 -10.48 -9.54 0.52
CA VAL A 79 -9.46 -8.88 -0.30
C VAL A 79 -9.01 -7.64 0.46
N TYR A 80 -7.73 -7.61 0.83
CA TYR A 80 -7.07 -6.43 1.36
C TYR A 80 -6.38 -5.70 0.21
N TRP A 81 -6.78 -4.45 -0.04
CA TRP A 81 -6.33 -3.65 -1.17
C TRP A 81 -5.53 -2.45 -0.66
N ASP A 82 -4.24 -2.41 -0.96
CA ASP A 82 -3.31 -1.36 -0.54
C ASP A 82 -2.05 -1.34 -1.42
N GLY A 83 -1.16 -0.39 -1.18
CA GLY A 83 0.12 -0.29 -1.87
C GLY A 83 1.03 -1.50 -1.64
N ILE A 84 1.90 -1.79 -2.62
CA ILE A 84 2.77 -2.98 -2.62
C ILE A 84 3.65 -3.13 -1.36
N ALA A 85 4.02 -2.01 -0.73
CA ALA A 85 4.78 -2.00 0.52
C ALA A 85 3.98 -2.58 1.71
N HIS A 86 2.66 -2.41 1.72
CA HIS A 86 1.78 -2.89 2.78
C HIS A 86 1.34 -4.34 2.56
N VAL A 87 1.16 -4.76 1.31
CA VAL A 87 0.69 -6.13 0.97
C VAL A 87 1.81 -7.15 0.78
N SER A 88 3.09 -6.75 0.72
CA SER A 88 4.20 -7.71 0.63
C SER A 88 4.11 -8.77 1.72
N ALA A 89 4.21 -10.05 1.36
CA ALA A 89 4.27 -11.17 2.31
C ALA A 89 5.64 -11.33 2.97
N GLY A 90 6.68 -10.80 2.34
CA GLY A 90 8.04 -10.77 2.84
C GLY A 90 8.37 -9.42 3.45
N ALA A 91 9.42 -9.39 4.25
CA ALA A 91 9.93 -8.14 4.80
C ALA A 91 10.61 -7.34 3.65
N THR A 92 10.24 -6.08 3.44
CA THR A 92 10.76 -5.22 2.36
C THR A 92 11.43 -3.95 2.90
N GLY A 93 12.44 -3.45 2.19
CA GLY A 93 13.04 -2.12 2.45
C GLY A 93 12.46 -1.07 1.52
N LEU A 94 12.22 0.15 2.02
CA LEU A 94 11.69 1.28 1.24
C LEU A 94 12.77 2.34 1.00
N GLY A 95 13.03 2.68 -0.26
CA GLY A 95 13.90 3.75 -0.72
C GLY A 95 15.32 3.72 -0.13
N LEU A 96 15.90 4.91 0.07
CA LEU A 96 17.18 5.10 0.76
C LEU A 96 17.21 4.47 2.16
N ALA A 97 16.04 4.21 2.79
CA ALA A 97 15.94 3.53 4.08
C ALA A 97 16.04 1.99 3.99
N ALA A 98 16.35 1.42 2.81
CA ALA A 98 16.73 0.02 2.69
C ALA A 98 17.98 -0.34 3.53
N ASP A 99 18.80 0.65 3.89
CA ASP A 99 19.92 0.54 4.82
C ASP A 99 19.50 0.63 6.31
N GLN A 100 18.31 1.15 6.62
CA GLN A 100 17.77 1.32 7.98
C GLN A 100 17.02 0.10 8.52
N GLY A 101 17.11 -1.03 7.82
CA GLY A 101 16.54 -2.30 8.25
C GLY A 101 15.14 -2.56 7.69
N VAL A 102 14.84 -3.85 7.60
CA VAL A 102 13.61 -4.35 6.99
C VAL A 102 12.45 -4.20 7.98
N LYS A 103 11.30 -3.69 7.53
CA LYS A 103 10.10 -3.53 8.38
C LYS A 103 9.04 -4.56 8.01
N SER A 104 8.30 -5.03 9.02
CA SER A 104 7.10 -5.83 8.81
C SER A 104 6.05 -5.01 8.05
N SER A 105 5.42 -5.63 7.08
CA SER A 105 4.23 -5.14 6.37
C SER A 105 2.99 -5.86 6.91
N VAL A 106 1.79 -5.31 6.63
CA VAL A 106 0.52 -5.99 6.95
C VAL A 106 0.52 -7.38 6.31
N GLY A 107 0.95 -7.47 5.04
CA GLY A 107 1.06 -8.73 4.31
C GLY A 107 1.99 -9.75 4.95
N SER A 108 3.10 -9.32 5.58
CA SER A 108 4.00 -10.24 6.27
C SER A 108 3.39 -10.83 7.53
N VAL A 109 2.60 -10.04 8.27
CA VAL A 109 1.87 -10.51 9.45
C VAL A 109 0.74 -11.45 9.02
N LEU A 110 0.03 -11.11 7.94
CA LEU A 110 -1.00 -11.99 7.36
C LEU A 110 -0.40 -13.31 6.85
N ARG A 111 0.77 -13.27 6.20
CA ARG A 111 1.51 -14.46 5.77
C ARG A 111 1.90 -15.33 6.96
N GLN A 112 2.37 -14.73 8.06
CA GLN A 112 2.72 -15.45 9.27
C GLN A 112 1.50 -16.16 9.88
N HIS A 113 0.33 -15.52 9.84
CA HIS A 113 -0.90 -16.08 10.41
C HIS A 113 -1.56 -17.15 9.53
N PHE A 114 -1.73 -16.87 8.23
CA PHE A 114 -2.48 -17.70 7.29
C PHE A 114 -1.60 -18.62 6.43
N GLY A 115 -0.27 -18.51 6.50
CA GLY A 115 0.62 -19.29 5.66
C GLY A 115 0.31 -19.09 4.17
N ARG A 116 0.19 -20.17 3.40
CA ARG A 116 -0.11 -20.10 1.96
C ARG A 116 -1.56 -19.73 1.61
N ASP A 117 -2.45 -19.67 2.60
CA ASP A 117 -3.84 -19.23 2.40
C ASP A 117 -3.97 -17.71 2.28
N TYR A 118 -2.95 -16.96 2.70
CA TYR A 118 -2.78 -15.57 2.27
C TYR A 118 -2.12 -15.54 0.89
N ALA A 119 -2.72 -14.84 -0.08
CA ALA A 119 -2.10 -14.60 -1.38
C ALA A 119 -1.70 -13.13 -1.49
N SER A 120 -0.42 -12.86 -1.77
CA SER A 120 0.08 -11.50 -1.97
C SER A 120 0.26 -11.20 -3.45
N VAL A 121 -0.34 -10.11 -3.91
CA VAL A 121 -0.32 -9.68 -5.31
C VAL A 121 0.24 -8.26 -5.37
N ALA A 122 1.31 -8.06 -6.12
CA ALA A 122 1.80 -6.73 -6.46
C ALA A 122 1.19 -6.27 -7.79
N ILE A 123 0.78 -5.01 -7.87
CA ILE A 123 0.37 -4.38 -9.12
C ILE A 123 1.31 -3.20 -9.37
N GLY A 124 2.08 -3.28 -10.45
CA GLY A 124 2.98 -2.23 -10.91
C GLY A 124 2.63 -1.79 -12.33
N PHE A 125 3.27 -0.71 -12.77
CA PHE A 125 3.15 -0.26 -14.15
C PHE A 125 4.42 0.44 -14.62
N HIS A 126 4.60 0.51 -15.94
CA HIS A 126 5.79 1.11 -16.52
C HIS A 126 5.68 2.64 -16.62
N HIS A 127 4.65 3.19 -17.27
CA HIS A 127 4.52 4.65 -17.45
C HIS A 127 3.08 5.07 -17.71
N GLY A 128 2.86 6.38 -17.80
CA GLY A 128 1.60 6.96 -18.29
C GLY A 128 1.04 8.03 -17.37
N ASN A 129 -0.15 8.51 -17.71
CA ASN A 129 -0.79 9.60 -17.00
C ASN A 129 -1.73 9.07 -15.92
N VAL A 130 -1.52 9.49 -14.66
CA VAL A 130 -2.36 9.08 -13.52
C VAL A 130 -3.39 10.15 -13.12
N GLY A 131 -3.61 11.16 -13.97
CA GLY A 131 -4.55 12.26 -13.79
C GLY A 131 -3.98 13.47 -13.05
N VAL A 132 -3.02 13.25 -12.13
CA VAL A 132 -2.35 14.31 -11.35
C VAL A 132 -0.89 14.55 -11.74
N ALA A 133 -0.29 13.58 -12.42
CA ALA A 133 1.09 13.63 -12.87
C ALA A 133 1.26 12.74 -14.12
N GLU A 134 2.24 13.11 -14.94
CA GLU A 134 2.78 12.22 -15.96
C GLU A 134 3.88 11.38 -15.33
N ILE A 135 3.73 10.06 -15.35
CA ILE A 135 4.67 9.13 -14.76
C ILE A 135 5.66 8.68 -15.85
N PRO A 136 6.96 9.00 -15.71
CA PRO A 136 7.95 8.63 -16.71
C PRO A 136 8.16 7.12 -16.74
N ALA A 137 8.84 6.67 -17.80
CA ALA A 137 9.39 5.33 -17.87
C ALA A 137 10.34 5.05 -16.68
N PRO A 138 10.33 3.83 -16.14
CA PRO A 138 11.13 3.45 -14.99
C PRO A 138 12.63 3.41 -15.37
N ALA A 139 13.50 3.58 -14.38
CA ALA A 139 14.94 3.40 -14.59
C ALA A 139 15.27 1.94 -14.99
N PRO A 140 16.28 1.70 -15.86
CA PRO A 140 16.50 0.38 -16.47
C PRO A 140 16.78 -0.78 -15.49
N ASP A 141 17.24 -0.48 -14.28
CA ASP A 141 17.55 -1.47 -13.24
C ASP A 141 16.31 -1.91 -12.43
N PHE A 142 15.14 -1.30 -12.66
CA PHE A 142 13.89 -1.68 -12.03
C PHE A 142 13.22 -2.87 -12.70
N LEU A 143 12.47 -3.65 -11.92
CA LEU A 143 11.65 -4.74 -12.42
C LEU A 143 10.60 -4.22 -13.43
N ASP A 144 9.99 -3.07 -13.16
CA ASP A 144 9.01 -2.45 -14.06
C ASP A 144 9.60 -2.17 -15.46
N ALA A 145 10.89 -1.78 -15.54
CA ALA A 145 11.58 -1.60 -16.81
C ALA A 145 11.76 -2.92 -17.55
N LYS A 146 12.23 -3.96 -16.84
CA LYS A 146 12.42 -5.30 -17.41
C LYS A 146 11.12 -5.92 -17.91
N LEU A 147 10.03 -5.77 -17.16
CA LEU A 147 8.70 -6.25 -17.55
C LEU A 147 8.15 -5.45 -18.73
N GLY A 148 8.28 -4.12 -18.71
CA GLY A 148 7.89 -3.25 -19.83
C GLY A 148 8.67 -3.52 -21.13
N ALA A 149 9.94 -3.94 -21.05
CA ALA A 149 10.74 -4.27 -22.23
C ALA A 149 10.17 -5.46 -23.04
N ARG A 150 9.28 -6.27 -22.45
CA ARG A 150 8.66 -7.42 -23.13
C ARG A 150 7.61 -7.04 -24.19
N GLY A 151 7.20 -5.77 -24.27
CA GLY A 151 6.28 -5.31 -25.32
C GLY A 151 4.80 -5.52 -25.02
N GLU A 152 4.44 -6.40 -24.09
CA GLU A 152 3.05 -6.74 -23.78
C GLU A 152 2.31 -5.61 -23.03
N ALA A 153 1.01 -5.48 -23.29
CA ALA A 153 0.16 -4.48 -22.64
C ALA A 153 -0.01 -4.78 -21.13
N ALA A 154 -0.11 -6.06 -20.77
CA ALA A 154 -0.21 -6.52 -19.40
C ALA A 154 0.51 -7.87 -19.24
N LEU A 155 1.08 -8.09 -18.05
CA LEU A 155 1.74 -9.33 -17.65
C LEU A 155 1.30 -9.70 -16.23
N TRP A 156 1.25 -11.00 -15.91
CA TRP A 156 0.98 -11.50 -14.56
C TRP A 156 1.87 -12.70 -14.16
N PRO A 157 3.20 -12.56 -14.11
CA PRO A 157 4.06 -13.67 -13.71
C PRO A 157 3.68 -14.24 -12.34
N ASP A 158 3.54 -15.57 -12.29
CA ASP A 158 3.30 -16.33 -11.06
C ASP A 158 4.66 -16.73 -10.46
N MET A 159 5.03 -16.09 -9.35
CA MET A 159 6.29 -16.32 -8.67
C MET A 159 6.37 -17.68 -7.99
N ARG A 160 5.24 -18.40 -7.87
CA ARG A 160 5.22 -19.78 -7.38
C ARG A 160 5.63 -20.78 -8.47
N ALA A 161 5.40 -20.44 -9.74
CA ALA A 161 5.68 -21.31 -10.88
C ALA A 161 6.99 -20.96 -11.59
N ASP A 162 7.26 -19.67 -11.80
CA ASP A 162 8.45 -19.16 -12.50
C ASP A 162 9.07 -17.99 -11.69
N PRO A 163 9.82 -18.30 -10.62
CA PRO A 163 10.33 -17.29 -9.70
C PRO A 163 11.48 -16.48 -10.33
N ILE A 164 11.36 -15.15 -10.26
CA ILE A 164 12.49 -14.24 -10.47
C ILE A 164 13.38 -14.31 -9.23
N SER A 165 14.57 -14.89 -9.40
CA SER A 165 15.45 -15.25 -8.29
C SER A 165 16.44 -14.16 -7.91
N GLU A 166 16.71 -13.20 -8.79
CA GLU A 166 17.57 -12.06 -8.46
C GLU A 166 16.86 -11.02 -7.58
N PRO A 167 17.60 -10.29 -6.74
CA PRO A 167 17.06 -9.11 -6.08
C PRO A 167 16.57 -8.07 -7.09
N VAL A 168 15.46 -7.42 -6.77
CA VAL A 168 14.81 -6.45 -7.66
C VAL A 168 14.48 -5.15 -6.95
N LYS A 169 14.38 -4.08 -7.74
CA LYS A 169 13.74 -2.82 -7.35
C LYS A 169 12.36 -2.73 -8.00
N MET A 170 11.34 -2.45 -7.21
CA MET A 170 9.99 -2.17 -7.71
C MET A 170 9.61 -0.72 -7.38
N ARG A 171 9.03 0.02 -8.31
CA ARG A 171 8.67 1.43 -8.07
C ARG A 171 7.55 1.56 -7.06
N VAL A 172 7.62 2.64 -6.28
CA VAL A 172 6.56 3.05 -5.36
C VAL A 172 6.03 4.41 -5.82
N ILE A 173 4.85 4.40 -6.43
CA ILE A 173 4.13 5.63 -6.79
C ILE A 173 3.07 5.88 -5.71
N SER A 174 3.39 6.78 -4.76
CA SER A 174 2.51 7.12 -3.64
C SER A 174 1.73 8.42 -3.88
N GLY A 175 0.79 8.76 -3.00
CA GLY A 175 0.04 10.03 -3.07
C GLY A 175 0.90 11.29 -2.87
N VAL A 176 2.15 11.15 -2.43
CA VAL A 176 3.13 12.25 -2.29
C VAL A 176 4.31 12.10 -3.26
N TYR A 177 4.10 11.37 -4.36
CA TYR A 177 5.10 11.12 -5.38
C TYR A 177 5.63 12.41 -6.02
N ASP A 178 6.96 12.49 -6.16
CA ASP A 178 7.68 13.54 -6.87
C ASP A 178 8.40 12.92 -8.08
N PRO A 179 8.01 13.25 -9.33
CA PRO A 179 8.66 12.73 -10.53
C PRO A 179 10.18 12.98 -10.58
N VAL A 180 10.67 14.03 -9.94
CA VAL A 180 12.11 14.35 -9.89
C VAL A 180 12.88 13.30 -9.06
N ARG A 181 12.20 12.63 -8.12
CA ARG A 181 12.76 11.63 -7.21
C ARG A 181 12.37 10.21 -7.59
N ASP A 182 11.85 9.99 -8.79
CA ASP A 182 11.30 8.69 -9.23
C ASP A 182 12.24 7.50 -8.99
N ALA A 183 13.52 7.66 -9.33
CA ALA A 183 14.53 6.62 -9.18
C ALA A 183 14.85 6.27 -7.71
N ASP A 184 14.53 7.17 -6.77
CA ASP A 184 14.77 6.97 -5.35
C ASP A 184 13.59 6.26 -4.65
N GLU A 185 12.38 6.38 -5.20
CA GLU A 185 11.13 5.89 -4.60
C GLU A 185 10.83 4.44 -5.02
N HIS A 186 11.44 3.49 -4.30
CA HIS A 186 11.37 2.06 -4.65
C HIS A 186 11.32 1.13 -3.45
N LEU A 187 10.79 -0.09 -3.64
CA LEU A 187 11.02 -1.21 -2.76
C LEU A 187 12.25 -1.99 -3.22
N ALA A 188 13.19 -2.18 -2.31
CA ALA A 188 14.28 -3.13 -2.48
C ALA A 188 13.84 -4.50 -1.97
N ILE A 189 13.77 -5.48 -2.87
CA ILE A 189 13.25 -6.82 -2.60
C ILE A 189 14.35 -7.84 -2.86
N ARG A 190 14.72 -8.61 -1.83
CA ARG A 190 15.78 -9.62 -1.94
C ARG A 190 15.31 -10.89 -2.64
N ASN A 191 14.08 -11.31 -2.36
CA ASN A 191 13.45 -12.49 -2.96
C ASN A 191 12.02 -12.14 -3.34
N LEU A 192 11.75 -12.05 -4.64
CA LEU A 192 10.46 -11.62 -5.15
C LEU A 192 9.35 -12.63 -4.84
N ALA A 193 9.66 -13.93 -4.84
CA ALA A 193 8.71 -15.01 -4.54
C ALA A 193 8.36 -15.13 -3.05
N GLU A 194 9.19 -14.59 -2.16
CA GLU A 194 8.85 -14.42 -0.75
C GLU A 194 7.98 -13.18 -0.52
N ALA A 195 8.21 -12.11 -1.29
CA ALA A 195 7.45 -10.87 -1.19
C ALA A 195 6.05 -10.98 -1.82
N PHE A 196 5.94 -11.57 -3.01
CA PHE A 196 4.70 -11.63 -3.77
C PHE A 196 4.52 -13.01 -4.41
N ASP A 197 3.29 -13.50 -4.43
CA ASP A 197 2.93 -14.71 -5.16
C ASP A 197 2.69 -14.41 -6.65
N VAL A 198 2.11 -13.24 -6.95
CA VAL A 198 1.83 -12.79 -8.32
C VAL A 198 2.29 -11.34 -8.46
N VAL A 199 2.91 -11.03 -9.60
CA VAL A 199 3.25 -9.65 -9.98
C VAL A 199 2.46 -9.29 -11.22
N ALA A 200 1.42 -8.47 -11.08
CA ALA A 200 0.74 -7.87 -12.22
C ALA A 200 1.50 -6.62 -12.67
N HIS A 201 1.76 -6.51 -13.96
CA HIS A 201 2.43 -5.36 -14.55
C HIS A 201 1.66 -4.84 -15.75
N ILE A 202 1.31 -3.55 -15.72
CA ILE A 202 0.61 -2.85 -16.81
C ILE A 202 1.61 -1.94 -17.53
N ARG A 203 1.66 -1.98 -18.86
CA ARG A 203 2.64 -1.17 -19.60
C ARG A 203 2.35 0.33 -19.53
N GLU A 204 1.12 0.72 -19.82
CA GLU A 204 0.72 2.11 -19.89
C GLU A 204 -0.57 2.32 -19.11
N VAL A 205 -0.56 3.28 -18.19
CA VAL A 205 -1.73 3.66 -17.40
C VAL A 205 -2.32 4.97 -17.90
N THR A 206 -3.63 5.09 -17.75
CA THR A 206 -4.40 6.30 -18.05
C THR A 206 -5.12 6.79 -16.79
N PRO A 207 -5.59 8.05 -16.76
CA PRO A 207 -6.30 8.57 -15.61
C PRO A 207 -7.51 7.73 -15.26
N VAL A 208 -7.73 7.52 -13.97
CA VAL A 208 -8.94 6.85 -13.49
C VAL A 208 -10.16 7.69 -13.88
N SER A 209 -11.14 7.06 -14.53
CA SER A 209 -12.44 7.67 -14.80
C SER A 209 -13.44 7.11 -13.79
N TRP A 210 -13.92 7.97 -12.91
CA TRP A 210 -15.01 7.63 -11.99
C TRP A 210 -16.35 7.92 -12.69
N LEU A 211 -17.29 6.98 -12.56
CA LEU A 211 -18.67 7.10 -13.04
C LEU A 211 -19.50 7.99 -12.11
#